data_AF-A0A1M4PSW3-F1
#
_entry.id   AF-A0A1M4PSW3-F1
#
_cell.length_a   1.000
_cell.length_b   1.000
_cell.length_c   1.000
_cell.angle_alpha   90.00
_cell.angle_beta   90.00
_cell.angle_gamma   90.00
#
_symmetry.space_group_name_H-M   'P 1'
#
loop_
_entity.id
_entity.type
_entity.pdbx_description
1 polymer ?
#
loop_
_entity_poly.entity_id
_entity_poly.type
_entity_poly.pdbx_seq_one_letter_code
_entity_poly.pdbx_strand_id
1 'polypeptide(L)'
;MDRLGYQVSRRRISRIMKENCLVSNYTLAQYKIHTNSCNESNIPNIVDRDFDNRDKLEVAVSDLTYVRVGSKWNYVCTIVDLSDR
;
A
#
# COMPACT_ATOMS: atom_id res chain seq x y z
N MET A 1 0.91 -30.45 -17.87
CA MET A 1 1.69 -31.65 -18.26
C MET A 1 0.77 -32.84 -18.49
N ASP A 2 -0.15 -33.15 -17.58
CA ASP A 2 -1.15 -34.22 -17.80
C ASP A 2 -2.03 -34.01 -19.03
N ARG A 3 -2.45 -32.77 -19.30
CA ARG A 3 -3.21 -32.41 -20.51
C ARG A 3 -2.41 -32.55 -21.82
N LEU A 4 -1.08 -32.68 -21.73
CA LEU A 4 -0.15 -32.99 -22.82
C LEU A 4 0.33 -34.47 -22.77
N GLY A 5 -0.24 -35.30 -21.88
CA GLY A 5 0.11 -36.72 -21.71
C GLY A 5 1.35 -37.00 -20.86
N TYR A 6 1.99 -35.99 -20.27
CA TYR A 6 3.18 -36.18 -19.45
C TYR A 6 2.84 -36.41 -17.98
N GLN A 7 2.98 -37.66 -17.50
CA GLN A 7 3.02 -37.98 -16.08
C GLN A 7 4.45 -37.82 -15.54
N VAL A 8 4.68 -36.78 -14.73
CA VAL A 8 5.97 -36.51 -14.09
C VAL A 8 5.79 -36.13 -12.64
N SER A 9 6.64 -36.69 -11.76
CA SER A 9 6.58 -36.40 -10.33
C SER A 9 7.06 -34.98 -10.00
N ARG A 10 6.56 -34.41 -8.90
CA ARG A 10 6.97 -33.09 -8.39
C ARG A 10 8.49 -32.97 -8.19
N ARG A 11 9.15 -34.07 -7.80
CA ARG A 11 10.61 -34.13 -7.60
C ARG A 11 11.38 -33.97 -8.92
N ARG A 12 10.89 -34.59 -10.01
CA ARG A 12 11.49 -34.44 -11.34
C ARG A 12 11.33 -33.01 -11.86
N ILE A 13 10.15 -32.41 -11.69
CA ILE A 13 9.89 -31.01 -12.05
C ILE A 13 10.84 -30.08 -11.30
N SER A 14 10.99 -30.27 -9.99
CA SER A 14 11.87 -29.43 -9.16
C SER A 14 13.34 -29.51 -9.59
N ARG A 15 13.83 -30.69 -9.97
CA ARG A 15 15.20 -30.87 -10.48
C ARG A 15 15.41 -30.13 -11.80
N ILE A 16 14.48 -30.27 -12.75
CA ILE A 16 14.54 -29.58 -14.04
C ILE A 16 14.50 -28.06 -13.86
N MET A 17 13.63 -27.56 -12.97
CA MET A 17 13.58 -26.12 -12.65
C MET A 17 14.92 -25.64 -12.09
N LYS A 18 15.53 -26.40 -11.17
CA LYS A 18 16.84 -26.05 -10.60
C LYS A 18 17.96 -26.06 -11.64
N GLU A 19 18.00 -27.06 -12.52
CA GLU A 19 18.99 -27.17 -13.61
C GLU A 19 18.90 -26.00 -14.61
N ASN A 20 17.69 -25.46 -14.82
CA ASN A 20 17.44 -24.35 -15.74
C ASN A 20 17.34 -22.99 -15.03
N CYS A 21 17.69 -22.90 -13.75
CA CYS A 21 17.58 -21.67 -12.95
C CYS A 21 16.17 -21.03 -12.97
N LEU A 22 15.13 -21.85 -13.10
CA LEU A 22 13.74 -21.39 -13.13
C LEU A 22 13.19 -21.24 -11.72
N VAL A 23 12.60 -20.08 -11.43
CA VAL A 23 11.88 -19.81 -10.19
C VAL A 23 10.40 -19.65 -10.49
N SER A 24 9.55 -20.26 -9.66
CA SER A 24 8.11 -20.12 -9.82
C SER A 24 7.68 -18.69 -9.50
N ASN A 25 6.88 -18.08 -10.36
CA ASN A 25 6.30 -16.77 -10.06
C ASN A 25 5.42 -16.82 -8.78
N TYR A 26 4.81 -17.98 -8.50
CA TYR A 26 4.00 -18.20 -7.30
C TYR A 26 4.80 -18.28 -6.00
N THR A 27 6.14 -18.43 -6.06
CA THR A 27 6.98 -18.43 -4.85
C THR A 27 7.39 -17.04 -4.39
N LEU A 28 7.11 -16.00 -5.19
CA LEU A 28 7.35 -14.62 -4.78
C LEU A 28 6.13 -14.12 -4.00
N ALA A 29 6.32 -13.85 -2.71
CA ALA A 29 5.30 -13.18 -1.91
C ALA A 29 5.10 -11.76 -2.46
N GLN A 30 4.04 -11.56 -3.23
CA GLN A 30 3.64 -10.24 -3.72
C GLN A 30 2.72 -9.60 -2.69
N TYR A 31 3.01 -8.36 -2.32
CA TYR A 31 2.08 -7.56 -1.54
C TYR A 31 0.81 -7.35 -2.34
N LYS A 32 -0.30 -7.94 -1.87
CA LYS A 32 -1.62 -7.71 -2.44
C LYS A 32 -2.25 -6.55 -1.70
N ILE A 33 -2.49 -5.44 -2.40
CA ILE A 33 -3.19 -4.29 -1.82
C ILE A 33 -4.61 -4.76 -1.48
N HIS A 34 -4.92 -4.77 -0.18
CA HIS A 34 -6.29 -4.93 0.27
C HIS A 34 -6.95 -3.56 0.22
N THR A 35 -7.79 -3.34 -0.80
CA THR A 35 -8.59 -2.12 -0.91
C THR A 35 -9.72 -2.21 0.10
N ASN A 36 -9.70 -1.34 1.11
CA ASN A 36 -10.90 -1.08 1.90
C ASN A 36 -11.90 -0.29 1.02
N SER A 37 -13.20 -0.46 1.28
CA SER A 37 -14.21 0.41 0.70
C SER A 37 -13.91 1.86 1.08
N CYS A 38 -14.12 2.79 0.14
CA CYS A 38 -14.06 4.22 0.44
C CYS A 38 -15.02 4.54 1.59
N ASN A 39 -14.68 5.57 2.38
CA ASN A 39 -15.61 6.08 3.37
C ASN A 39 -16.70 6.88 2.65
N GLU A 40 -17.83 6.23 2.38
CA GLU A 40 -19.03 6.81 1.73
C GLU A 40 -19.91 7.61 2.72
N SER A 41 -19.38 7.96 3.89
CA SER A 41 -20.11 8.83 4.82
C SER A 41 -20.39 10.17 4.16
N ASN A 42 -21.66 10.57 4.12
CA ASN A 42 -22.08 11.87 3.61
C ASN A 42 -21.69 12.98 4.59
N ILE A 43 -20.42 13.39 4.55
CA ILE A 43 -19.86 14.47 5.37
C ILE A 43 -19.75 15.72 4.49
N PRO A 44 -20.30 16.87 4.93
CA PRO A 44 -20.19 18.10 4.18
C PRO A 44 -18.73 18.58 4.10
N ASN A 45 -18.31 19.07 2.94
CA ASN A 45 -17.03 19.75 2.76
C ASN A 45 -17.11 21.20 3.26
N ILE A 46 -17.00 21.39 4.58
CA ILE A 46 -17.20 22.71 5.23
C ILE A 46 -16.13 23.73 4.79
N VAL A 47 -14.90 23.27 4.54
CA VAL A 47 -13.77 24.14 4.19
C VAL A 47 -13.78 24.47 2.70
N ASP A 48 -14.19 23.52 1.86
CA ASP A 48 -14.22 23.61 0.40
C ASP A 48 -12.93 24.07 -0.29
N ARG A 49 -11.81 24.01 0.44
CA ARG A 49 -10.49 24.50 0.03
C ARG A 49 -10.49 25.94 -0.52
N ASP A 50 -11.47 26.74 -0.14
CA ASP A 50 -11.53 28.17 -0.47
C ASP A 50 -10.81 28.96 0.61
N PHE A 51 -9.61 29.46 0.32
CA PHE A 51 -8.76 30.20 1.27
C PHE A 51 -8.50 31.65 0.87
N ASP A 52 -9.01 32.11 -0.28
CA ASP A 52 -8.70 33.45 -0.82
C ASP A 52 -9.24 34.58 0.07
N ASN A 53 -10.24 34.31 0.90
CA ASN A 53 -10.89 35.28 1.79
C ASN A 53 -10.92 34.80 3.25
N ARG A 54 -9.87 34.11 3.67
CA ARG A 54 -9.69 33.56 5.02
C ARG A 54 -8.43 34.10 5.68
N ASP A 55 -8.43 34.13 7.00
CA ASP A 55 -7.23 34.50 7.75
C ASP A 55 -6.19 33.37 7.72
N LYS A 56 -4.90 33.71 7.77
CA LYS A 56 -3.84 32.71 7.95
C LYS A 56 -4.04 31.97 9.26
N LEU A 57 -3.70 30.67 9.28
CA LEU A 57 -3.89 29.78 10.43
C LEU A 57 -5.36 29.56 10.85
N GLU A 58 -6.35 29.97 10.04
CA GLU A 58 -7.78 29.74 10.33
C GLU A 58 -8.13 28.24 10.31
N VAL A 59 -7.51 27.47 9.41
CA VAL A 59 -7.78 26.03 9.23
C VAL A 59 -6.49 25.24 9.31
N ALA A 60 -6.30 24.48 10.39
CA ALA A 60 -5.18 23.56 10.54
C ALA A 60 -5.63 22.11 10.30
N VAL A 61 -4.78 21.32 9.63
CA VAL A 61 -4.95 19.87 9.50
C VAL A 61 -3.84 19.15 10.25
N SER A 62 -4.20 18.09 10.97
CA SER A 62 -3.23 17.17 11.56
C SER A 62 -3.34 15.79 10.94
N ASP A 63 -2.20 15.16 10.67
CA ASP A 63 -2.16 13.75 10.28
C ASP A 63 -1.23 12.96 11.21
N LEU A 64 -1.68 11.79 11.64
CA LEU A 64 -0.89 10.86 12.43
C LEU A 64 -0.40 9.72 11.54
N THR A 65 0.91 9.69 11.32
CA THR A 65 1.55 8.69 10.46
C THR A 65 2.58 7.87 11.24
N TYR A 66 2.69 6.61 10.86
CA TYR A 66 3.66 5.66 11.38
C TYR A 66 4.95 5.72 10.57
N VAL A 67 6.06 6.01 11.23
CA VAL A 67 7.39 6.02 10.59
C VAL A 67 8.31 5.00 11.22
N ARG A 68 9.11 4.34 10.40
CA ARG A 68 10.07 3.33 10.86
C ARG A 68 11.43 3.98 11.05
N VAL A 69 11.96 3.94 12.28
CA VAL A 69 13.31 4.43 12.60
C VAL A 69 14.11 3.29 13.22
N GLY A 70 15.11 2.82 12.47
CA GLY A 70 15.85 1.61 12.80
C GLY A 70 14.93 0.39 12.89
N SER A 71 14.97 -0.31 14.03
CA SER A 71 14.16 -1.50 14.29
C SER A 71 12.80 -1.20 14.96
N LYS A 72 12.42 0.07 15.14
CA LYS A 72 11.20 0.46 15.87
C LYS A 72 10.24 1.28 15.01
N TRP A 73 8.96 1.13 15.29
CA TRP A 73 7.89 1.99 14.78
C TRP A 73 7.70 3.17 15.72
N ASN A 74 7.53 4.36 15.15
CA ASN A 74 7.28 5.60 15.87
C ASN A 74 6.06 6.29 15.28
N TYR A 75 5.45 7.13 16.10
CA TYR A 75 4.28 7.92 15.76
C TYR A 75 4.73 9.36 15.55
N VAL A 76 4.39 9.91 14.39
CA VAL A 76 4.62 11.33 14.09
C VAL A 76 3.29 11.97 13.76
N CYS A 77 3.00 13.08 14.42
CA CYS A 77 1.86 13.93 14.11
C CYS A 77 2.38 15.23 13.51
N THR A 78 1.95 15.55 12.28
CA THR A 78 2.25 16.83 11.64
C THR A 78 1.03 17.73 11.74
N ILE A 79 1.22 18.99 12.11
CA ILE A 79 0.19 20.03 12.08
C ILE A 79 0.58 21.03 10.99
N VAL A 80 -0.32 21.26 10.05
CA VAL A 80 -0.09 22.11 8.87
C VAL A 80 -1.25 23.09 8.73
N ASP A 81 -0.93 24.35 8.46
CA ASP A 81 -1.92 25.33 8.02
C ASP A 81 -2.36 25.01 6.60
N LEU A 82 -3.66 24.86 6.40
CA LEU A 82 -4.22 24.48 5.12
C LEU A 82 -4.26 25.64 4.12
N SER A 83 -4.10 26.89 4.59
CA SER A 83 -4.05 28.09 3.76
C SER A 83 -2.72 28.26 2.99
N ASP A 84 -1.63 27.64 3.49
CA ASP A 84 -0.25 27.87 3.03
C ASP A 84 0.21 26.86 1.94
N ARG A 85 -0.74 26.26 1.20
CA ARG A 85 -0.50 25.08 0.34
C ARG A 85 -0.74 25.31 -1.15
#